data_AF-A0A969K837-F1
#
_entry.id   AF-A0A969K837-F1
#
_cell.length_a   1.000
_cell.length_b   1.000
_cell.length_c   1.000
_cell.angle_alpha   90.00
_cell.angle_beta   90.00
_cell.angle_gamma   90.00
#
_symmetry.space_group_name_H-M   'P 1'
#
loop_
_entity.id
_entity.type
_entity.pdbx_description
1 polymer ?
#
loop_
_entity_poly.entity_id
_entity_poly.type
_entity_poly.pdbx_seq_one_letter_code
_entity_poly.pdbx_strand_id
1 'polypeptide(L)'
;MRPGTSDRPGGLQESSRPRAEGGPQSGPAPRKPIPPSRTHAEEFYYLKQIQSGTPMVVVLEDGERLHGRLEWYDESTIKLHRSDGPNLLIFKRHVLYMHKDDEAAPRP
;
A
#
# COMPACT_ATOMS: atom_id res chain seq x y z
N MET A 1 -36.00 74.42 -3.03
CA MET A 1 -36.05 73.06 -2.43
C MET A 1 -35.89 72.04 -3.56
N ARG A 2 -35.04 71.02 -3.40
CA ARG A 2 -34.61 70.07 -4.47
C ARG A 2 -35.76 69.12 -4.89
N PRO A 3 -35.84 68.73 -6.17
CA PRO A 3 -35.35 67.40 -6.60
C PRO A 3 -34.72 67.46 -8.02
N GLY A 4 -33.81 66.60 -8.50
CA GLY A 4 -33.60 65.19 -8.24
C GLY A 4 -34.30 64.35 -9.32
N THR A 5 -33.82 64.33 -10.57
CA THR A 5 -34.01 63.25 -11.56
C THR A 5 -33.02 63.45 -12.73
N SER A 6 -32.25 62.41 -13.07
CA SER A 6 -31.74 62.27 -14.44
C SER A 6 -31.71 60.80 -14.80
N ASP A 7 -32.58 60.49 -15.74
CA ASP A 7 -32.69 59.28 -16.54
C ASP A 7 -31.36 58.86 -17.19
N ARG A 8 -31.21 57.55 -17.38
CA ARG A 8 -30.35 56.89 -18.40
C ARG A 8 -31.07 57.00 -19.77
N PRO A 9 -30.48 56.86 -20.98
CA PRO A 9 -29.47 55.84 -21.36
C PRO A 9 -28.53 56.23 -22.54
N GLY A 10 -27.70 55.29 -23.00
CA GLY A 10 -27.19 55.30 -24.39
C GLY A 10 -25.71 54.98 -24.57
N GLY A 11 -25.42 53.97 -25.39
CA GLY A 11 -24.09 53.76 -25.96
C GLY A 11 -23.75 52.29 -26.22
N LEU A 12 -24.28 51.72 -27.31
CA LEU A 12 -23.67 50.54 -27.94
C LEU A 12 -22.27 50.93 -28.46
N GLN A 13 -21.27 50.08 -28.23
CA GLN A 13 -20.15 49.95 -29.14
C GLN A 13 -19.64 48.50 -29.15
N GLU A 14 -19.78 47.92 -30.33
CA GLU A 14 -19.30 46.62 -30.78
C GLU A 14 -17.78 46.67 -30.96
N SER A 15 -17.02 45.67 -30.47
CA SER A 15 -15.76 45.24 -31.12
C SER A 15 -15.09 44.07 -30.39
N SER A 16 -14.94 42.99 -31.15
CA SER A 16 -13.71 42.20 -31.26
C SER A 16 -13.30 41.30 -30.10
N ARG A 17 -13.64 40.01 -30.22
CA ARG A 17 -12.89 38.92 -29.56
C ARG A 17 -11.49 38.82 -30.19
N PRO A 18 -10.43 38.67 -29.38
CA PRO A 18 -9.29 37.85 -29.78
C PRO A 18 -9.38 36.48 -29.11
N ARG A 19 -9.30 35.44 -29.93
CA ARG A 19 -8.94 34.09 -29.51
C ARG A 19 -7.41 33.99 -29.51
N ALA A 20 -6.81 33.68 -28.37
CA ALA A 20 -5.49 33.06 -28.21
C ALA A 20 -5.40 32.53 -26.77
N GLU A 21 -5.69 31.24 -26.56
CA GLU A 21 -4.67 30.21 -26.32
C GLU A 21 -3.77 30.50 -25.10
N GLY A 22 -4.35 30.39 -23.90
CA GLY A 22 -3.60 30.19 -22.66
C GLY A 22 -3.65 28.71 -22.28
N GLY A 23 -2.70 27.92 -22.77
CA GLY A 23 -2.53 26.54 -22.30
C GLY A 23 -2.19 26.51 -20.80
N PRO A 24 -2.65 25.50 -20.03
CA PRO A 24 -2.28 25.41 -18.62
C PRO A 24 -0.77 25.18 -18.51
N GLN A 25 -0.08 26.11 -17.86
CA GLN A 25 1.32 25.91 -17.47
C GLN A 25 1.35 24.79 -16.44
N SER A 26 1.70 23.60 -16.91
CA SER A 26 2.04 22.44 -16.08
C SER A 26 3.28 22.76 -15.27
N GLY A 27 3.10 23.34 -14.08
CA GLY A 27 4.15 23.41 -13.08
C GLY A 27 4.67 22.00 -12.75
N PRO A 28 5.96 21.84 -12.40
CA PRO A 28 6.53 20.54 -12.13
C PRO A 28 5.76 19.87 -10.98
N ALA A 29 5.12 18.74 -11.28
CA ALA A 29 4.41 17.96 -10.30
C ALA A 29 5.36 17.57 -9.15
N PRO A 30 4.92 17.64 -7.88
CA PRO A 30 5.73 17.24 -6.74
C PRO A 30 6.16 15.78 -6.94
N ARG A 31 7.47 15.56 -7.09
CA ARG A 31 8.04 14.23 -7.19
C ARG A 31 7.72 13.50 -5.88
N LYS A 32 6.92 12.44 -5.97
CA LYS A 32 6.66 11.57 -4.82
C LYS A 32 8.03 11.10 -4.30
N PRO A 33 8.33 11.28 -3.00
CA PRO A 33 9.59 10.80 -2.44
C PRO A 33 9.70 9.30 -2.72
N ILE A 34 10.87 8.88 -3.18
CA ILE A 34 11.18 7.47 -3.39
C ILE A 34 11.00 6.79 -2.04
N PRO A 35 10.19 5.71 -1.93
CA PRO A 35 10.05 4.99 -0.69
C PRO A 35 11.44 4.61 -0.16
N PRO A 36 11.70 4.79 1.14
CA PRO A 36 12.98 4.41 1.71
C PRO A 36 13.26 2.94 1.39
N SER A 37 14.53 2.62 1.10
CA SER A 37 14.94 1.25 0.76
C SER A 37 14.58 0.24 1.84
N ARG A 38 14.52 0.67 3.11
CA ARG A 38 14.04 -0.11 4.26
C ARG A 38 12.66 0.36 4.68
N THR A 39 11.63 -0.40 4.30
CA THR A 39 10.23 -0.10 4.63
C THR A 39 9.71 -0.84 5.86
N HIS A 40 10.52 -1.72 6.48
CA HIS A 40 10.15 -2.60 7.61
C HIS A 40 8.90 -3.48 7.39
N ALA A 41 8.42 -3.60 6.16
CA ALA A 41 7.20 -4.33 5.84
C ALA A 41 7.30 -5.82 6.17
N GLU A 42 8.45 -6.44 5.90
CA GLU A 42 8.73 -7.84 6.23
C GLU A 42 8.74 -8.06 7.75
N GLU A 43 9.45 -7.20 8.48
CA GLU A 43 9.53 -7.25 9.94
C GLU A 43 8.15 -7.14 10.58
N PHE A 44 7.33 -6.21 10.10
CA PHE A 44 5.96 -6.05 10.54
C PHE A 44 5.10 -7.27 10.23
N TYR A 45 5.28 -7.90 9.06
CA TYR A 45 4.53 -9.09 8.68
C TYR A 45 4.80 -10.26 9.63
N TYR A 46 6.07 -10.54 9.91
CA TYR A 46 6.46 -11.61 10.83
C TYR A 46 5.98 -11.35 12.24
N LEU A 47 6.25 -10.16 12.77
CA LEU A 47 5.87 -9.80 14.12
C LEU A 47 4.36 -9.95 14.31
N LYS A 48 3.57 -9.50 13.32
CA LYS A 48 2.12 -9.66 13.32
C LYS A 48 1.70 -11.13 13.34
N GLN A 49 2.27 -11.98 12.48
CA GLN A 49 1.86 -13.40 12.40
C GLN A 49 2.27 -14.20 13.65
N ILE A 50 3.43 -13.90 14.24
CA ILE A 50 3.90 -14.51 15.49
C ILE A 50 3.00 -14.12 16.66
N GLN A 51 2.69 -12.82 16.81
CA GLN A 51 1.84 -12.33 17.89
C GLN A 51 0.41 -12.86 17.81
N SER A 52 -0.15 -12.96 16.60
CA SER A 52 -1.49 -13.54 16.41
C SER A 52 -1.48 -15.07 16.44
N GLY A 53 -0.31 -15.72 16.52
CA GLY A 53 -0.17 -17.18 16.41
C GLY A 53 -0.86 -17.73 15.16
N THR A 54 -0.79 -16.98 14.05
CA THR A 54 -1.55 -17.30 12.84
C THR A 54 -1.05 -18.61 12.23
N PRO A 55 -1.96 -19.56 11.92
CA PRO A 55 -1.64 -20.71 11.11
C PRO A 55 -1.10 -20.27 9.74
N MET A 56 0.06 -20.80 9.36
CA MET A 56 0.82 -20.42 8.18
C MET A 56 1.22 -21.67 7.41
N VAL A 57 1.28 -21.52 6.09
CA VAL A 57 1.88 -22.49 5.17
C VAL A 57 3.13 -21.86 4.56
N VAL A 58 4.26 -22.54 4.70
CA VAL A 58 5.54 -22.18 4.10
C VAL A 58 5.81 -23.11 2.93
N VAL A 59 5.94 -22.54 1.74
CA VAL A 59 6.25 -23.29 0.52
C VAL A 59 7.73 -23.12 0.20
N LEU A 60 8.45 -24.23 0.10
CA LEU A 60 9.87 -24.25 -0.20
C LEU A 60 10.14 -24.27 -1.70
N GLU A 61 11.38 -23.99 -2.11
CA GLU A 61 11.81 -23.97 -3.51
C GLU A 61 11.63 -25.31 -4.24
N ASP A 62 11.67 -26.43 -3.51
CA ASP A 62 11.45 -27.79 -4.04
C ASP A 62 9.96 -28.16 -4.16
N GLY A 63 9.07 -27.28 -3.71
CA GLY A 63 7.62 -27.49 -3.69
C GLY A 63 7.09 -28.14 -2.41
N GLU A 64 7.93 -28.44 -1.42
CA GLU A 64 7.48 -28.93 -0.11
C GLU A 64 6.63 -27.86 0.59
N ARG A 65 5.54 -28.29 1.25
CA ARG A 65 4.61 -27.42 1.98
C ARG A 65 4.65 -27.75 3.46
N LEU A 66 5.12 -26.81 4.26
CA LEU A 66 5.22 -26.94 5.71
C LEU A 66 4.11 -26.14 6.39
N HIS A 67 3.29 -26.82 7.19
CA HIS A 67 2.19 -26.22 7.92
C HIS A 67 2.58 -25.99 9.39
N GLY A 68 2.27 -24.82 9.94
CA GLY A 68 2.58 -24.53 11.33
C GLY A 68 2.32 -23.09 11.74
N ARG A 69 2.80 -22.70 12.92
CA ARG A 69 2.78 -21.31 13.39
C ARG A 69 4.20 -20.76 13.45
N LEU A 70 4.37 -19.50 13.08
CA LEU A 70 5.65 -18.82 13.25
C LEU A 70 5.83 -18.47 14.73
N GLU A 71 6.97 -18.85 15.32
CA GLU A 71 7.30 -18.51 16.71
C GLU A 71 8.36 -17.43 16.81
N TRP A 72 9.29 -17.39 15.85
CA TRP A 72 10.44 -16.51 15.87
C TRP A 72 10.97 -16.26 14.45
N TYR A 73 11.61 -15.12 14.23
CA TYR A 73 12.30 -14.79 12.98
C TYR A 73 13.63 -14.11 13.26
N ASP A 74 14.54 -14.25 12.31
CA ASP A 74 15.78 -13.47 12.20
C ASP A 74 15.84 -12.80 10.82
N GLU A 75 16.98 -12.19 10.50
CA GLU A 75 17.33 -11.73 9.17
C GLU A 75 17.21 -12.84 8.13
N SER A 76 17.81 -14.01 8.39
CA SER A 76 17.95 -15.08 7.38
C SER A 76 17.11 -16.33 7.65
N THR A 77 16.48 -16.45 8.81
CA THR A 77 15.77 -17.67 9.24
C THR A 77 14.42 -17.38 9.86
N ILE A 78 13.54 -18.38 9.86
CA ILE A 78 12.27 -18.38 10.60
C ILE A 78 12.12 -19.70 11.35
N LYS A 79 11.56 -19.65 12.56
CA LYS A 79 11.22 -20.84 13.35
C LYS A 79 9.73 -21.16 13.20
N LEU A 80 9.44 -22.35 12.69
CA LEU A 80 8.09 -22.86 12.47
C LEU A 80 7.78 -23.96 13.50
N HIS A 81 6.74 -23.76 14.28
CA HIS A 81 6.17 -24.77 15.18
C HIS A 81 5.14 -25.60 14.43
N ARG A 82 5.41 -26.89 14.26
CA ARG A 82 4.56 -27.84 13.54
C ARG A 82 3.65 -28.59 14.49
N SER A 83 2.46 -28.97 14.03
CA SER A 83 1.55 -29.84 14.79
C SER A 83 1.79 -31.32 14.53
N ASP A 84 2.41 -31.64 13.41
CA ASP A 84 2.63 -33.00 12.89
C ASP A 84 4.09 -33.50 13.06
N GLY A 85 4.92 -32.75 13.78
CA GLY A 85 6.34 -33.08 13.93
C GLY A 85 7.14 -32.09 14.77
N PRO A 86 8.48 -32.22 14.78
CA PRO A 86 9.36 -31.31 15.50
C PRO A 86 9.35 -29.91 14.90
N ASN A 87 9.77 -28.94 15.71
CA ASN A 87 9.94 -27.56 15.27
C ASN A 87 11.08 -27.45 14.26
N LEU A 88 10.86 -26.66 13.22
CA LEU A 88 11.83 -26.43 12.15
C LEU A 88 12.41 -25.03 12.23
N LEU A 89 13.73 -24.93 11.98
CA LEU A 89 14.38 -23.66 11.66
C LEU A 89 14.64 -23.63 10.16
N ILE A 90 13.97 -22.74 9.45
CA ILE A 90 13.95 -22.68 7.99
C ILE A 90 14.76 -21.46 7.55
N PHE A 91 15.72 -21.64 6.65
CA PHE A 91 16.40 -20.51 6.01
C PHE A 91 15.50 -19.88 4.96
N LYS A 92 15.30 -18.56 5.05
CA LYS A 92 14.44 -17.78 4.13
C LYS A 92 14.87 -17.90 2.66
N ARG A 93 16.16 -18.13 2.40
CA ARG A 93 16.68 -18.35 1.04
C ARG A 93 16.08 -19.58 0.34
N HIS A 94 15.49 -20.51 1.09
CA HIS A 94 14.83 -21.70 0.54
C HIS A 94 13.30 -21.59 0.55
N VAL A 95 12.76 -20.45 0.98
CA VAL A 95 11.32 -20.20 1.01
C VAL A 95 10.93 -19.53 -0.30
N LEU A 96 10.05 -20.18 -1.05
CA LEU A 96 9.48 -19.62 -2.27
C LEU A 96 8.42 -18.57 -1.93
N TYR A 97 7.48 -18.93 -1.05
CA TYR A 97 6.50 -17.99 -0.50
C TYR A 97 5.86 -18.54 0.78
N MET A 98 5.14 -17.67 1.50
CA MET A 98 4.33 -18.05 2.66
C MET A 98 2.94 -17.45 2.53
N HIS A 99 1.93 -18.17 3.00
CA HIS A 99 0.57 -17.67 3.08
C HIS A 99 -0.13 -18.14 4.35
N LYS A 100 -1.22 -17.47 4.71
CA LYS A 100 -2.05 -17.90 5.84
C LYS A 100 -2.71 -19.23 5.49
N ASP A 101 -2.83 -20.09 6.48
CA ASP A 101 -3.58 -21.33 6.34
C ASP A 101 -5.06 -21.04 6.58
N ASP A 102 -5.80 -20.81 5.49
CA ASP A 102 -7.22 -20.48 5.51
C ASP A 102 -8.10 -21.66 5.94
N GLU A 103 -7.60 -22.90 5.85
CA GLU A 103 -8.31 -24.11 6.27
C GLU A 103 -8.27 -24.30 7.79
N ALA A 104 -7.19 -23.84 8.43
CA ALA A 104 -7.04 -23.82 9.88
C ALA A 104 -7.83 -22.69 10.57
N ALA A 105 -8.35 -21.72 9.81
CA ALA A 105 -9.24 -20.70 10.36
C ALA A 105 -10.62 -21.33 10.65
N PRO A 106 -11.22 -21.09 11.83
CA PRO A 106 -12.57 -21.57 12.10
C PRO A 106 -13.53 -20.99 11.06
N ARG A 107 -14.25 -21.85 10.34
CA ARG A 107 -15.34 -21.41 9.46
C ARG A 107 -16.36 -20.63 10.31
N PRO A 108 -16.85 -19.47 9.83
CA PRO A 108 -17.83 -18.67 10.55
C PRO A 108 -19.16 -19.39 10.73
#